data_AF-A0A314YV51-F1
#
_entry.id   AF-A0A314YV51-F1
#
_cell.length_a   1.000
_cell.length_b   1.000
_cell.length_c   1.000
_cell.angle_alpha   90.00
_cell.angle_beta   90.00
_cell.angle_gamma   90.00
#
_symmetry.space_group_name_H-M   'P 1'
#
loop_
_entity.id
_entity.type
_entity.pdbx_description
1 polymer ?
#
loop_
_entity_poly.entity_id
_entity_poly.type
_entity_poly.pdbx_seq_one_letter_code
_entity_poly.pdbx_strand_id
1 'polypeptide(L)'
;MSKQMTYVPPPAATSTRDTILSSEGGYVKSVVTYMMMDDLEVQPMSTISSIAMLNKLNVKDVGAPEERVVQLGLQEGLKLLKASSKSKTVLTDVFLGMKSAT
;
A
#
# COMPACT_ATOMS: atom_id res chain seq x y z
N MET A 1 -17.82 17.77 -8.12
CA MET A 1 -18.82 17.14 -7.23
C MET A 1 -18.09 16.26 -6.25
N SER A 2 -18.02 16.63 -4.96
CA SER A 2 -17.47 15.74 -3.92
C SER A 2 -18.58 14.80 -3.45
N LYS A 3 -18.40 13.49 -3.64
CA LYS A 3 -19.22 12.50 -2.95
C LYS A 3 -18.64 12.31 -1.55
N GLN A 4 -19.47 12.51 -0.54
CA GLN A 4 -19.10 12.27 0.85
C GLN A 4 -18.96 10.75 1.04
N MET A 5 -17.76 10.29 1.42
CA MET A 5 -17.51 8.90 1.79
C MET A 5 -17.88 8.72 3.26
N THR A 6 -18.98 8.01 3.52
CA THR A 6 -19.37 7.63 4.88
C THR A 6 -18.49 6.46 5.32
N TYR A 7 -17.62 6.70 6.30
CA TYR A 7 -16.85 5.62 6.91
C TYR A 7 -17.81 4.70 7.68
N VAL A 8 -17.91 3.45 7.24
CA VAL A 8 -18.66 2.40 7.94
C VAL A 8 -17.66 1.60 8.77
N PRO A 9 -17.69 1.71 10.12
CA PRO A 9 -16.82 0.90 10.95
C PRO A 9 -17.16 -0.59 10.77
N PRO A 10 -16.16 -1.48 10.87
CA PRO A 10 -16.40 -2.91 10.86
C PRO A 10 -17.33 -3.30 12.03
N PRO A 11 -18.18 -4.32 11.86
CA PRO A 11 -19.03 -4.80 12.94
C PRO A 11 -18.18 -5.21 14.15
N ALA A 12 -18.49 -4.65 15.32
CA ALA A 12 -17.80 -4.96 16.56
C ALA A 12 -17.96 -6.44 16.90
N ALA A 13 -16.86 -7.13 17.16
CA ALA A 13 -16.87 -8.55 17.50
C ALA A 13 -17.49 -8.77 18.89
N THR A 14 -18.59 -9.52 18.93
CA THR A 14 -19.19 -10.01 20.18
C THR A 14 -18.28 -11.09 20.77
N SER A 15 -17.75 -10.84 21.97
CA SER A 15 -16.85 -11.73 22.71
C SER A 15 -17.55 -13.02 23.15
N THR A 16 -17.42 -14.11 22.39
CA THR A 16 -17.60 -15.49 22.87
C THR A 16 -16.24 -16.14 23.10
N ARG A 17 -16.10 -16.81 24.24
CA ARG A 17 -14.83 -17.18 24.89
C ARG A 17 -14.05 -18.35 24.28
N ASP A 18 -14.31 -18.75 23.04
CA ASP A 18 -13.54 -19.81 22.38
C ASP A 18 -13.12 -19.41 20.97
N THR A 19 -11.79 -19.43 20.74
CA THR A 19 -11.02 -19.23 19.49
C THR A 19 -10.46 -17.82 19.24
N ILE A 20 -9.23 -17.62 19.73
CA ILE A 20 -8.38 -16.40 19.69
C ILE A 20 -7.85 -16.08 18.26
N LEU A 21 -8.64 -16.18 17.18
CA LEU A 21 -8.09 -15.95 15.82
C LEU A 21 -8.95 -15.14 14.83
N SER A 22 -10.14 -14.67 15.19
CA SER A 22 -11.08 -14.24 14.15
C SER A 22 -11.92 -13.02 14.51
N SER A 23 -11.29 -11.94 14.96
CA SER A 23 -11.94 -10.62 15.00
C SER A 23 -11.07 -9.53 14.36
N GLU A 24 -10.59 -9.77 13.14
CA GLU A 24 -9.92 -8.73 12.38
C GLU A 24 -10.93 -7.87 11.64
N GLY A 25 -11.36 -6.77 12.28
CA GLY A 25 -12.16 -5.72 11.66
C GLY A 25 -11.32 -4.84 10.71
N GLY A 26 -10.50 -5.41 9.84
CA GLY A 26 -9.57 -4.67 8.99
C GLY A 26 -9.54 -5.19 7.54
N TYR A 27 -8.99 -4.38 6.63
CA TYR A 27 -8.76 -4.80 5.24
C TYR A 27 -7.62 -5.83 5.13
N VAL A 28 -6.70 -5.83 6.09
CA VAL A 28 -5.51 -6.70 6.12
C VAL A 28 -5.67 -7.80 7.16
N LYS A 29 -5.12 -8.97 6.85
CA LYS A 29 -5.08 -10.13 7.74
C LYS A 29 -3.80 -10.12 8.58
N SER A 30 -3.91 -10.58 9.82
CA SER A 30 -2.81 -10.70 10.76
C SER A 30 -1.78 -11.68 10.23
N VAL A 31 -0.52 -11.44 10.61
CA VAL A 31 0.61 -12.34 10.30
C VAL A 31 0.89 -12.46 8.79
N VAL A 32 0.38 -11.54 7.97
CA VAL A 32 0.71 -11.43 6.54
C VAL A 32 1.45 -10.12 6.32
N THR A 33 2.62 -10.19 5.68
CA THR A 33 3.30 -9.00 5.18
C THR A 33 2.63 -8.57 3.89
N TYR A 34 2.31 -7.28 3.75
CA TYR A 34 1.70 -6.71 2.56
C TYR A 34 2.65 -5.75 1.87
N MET A 35 2.44 -5.61 0.57
CA MET A 35 3.15 -4.69 -0.30
C MET A 35 2.13 -3.74 -0.92
N MET A 36 2.47 -2.45 -0.94
CA MET A 36 1.69 -1.43 -1.64
C MET A 36 2.37 -1.11 -2.96
N MET A 37 1.62 -1.26 -4.05
CA MET A 37 2.06 -0.90 -5.39
C MET A 37 1.99 0.62 -5.62
N ASP A 38 2.57 1.09 -6.71
CA ASP A 38 2.64 2.53 -7.02
C ASP A 38 1.26 3.20 -7.12
N ASP A 39 0.24 2.47 -7.52
CA ASP A 39 -1.17 2.89 -7.56
C ASP A 39 -1.93 2.69 -6.23
N LEU A 40 -1.20 2.38 -5.16
CA LEU A 40 -1.70 2.01 -3.83
C LEU A 40 -2.49 0.69 -3.77
N GLU A 41 -2.40 -0.17 -4.80
CA GLU A 41 -2.93 -1.53 -4.71
C GLU A 41 -2.18 -2.31 -3.62
N VAL A 42 -2.92 -2.93 -2.71
CA VAL A 42 -2.37 -3.71 -1.59
C VAL A 42 -2.38 -5.19 -1.97
N GLN A 43 -1.21 -5.83 -1.99
CA GLN A 43 -1.06 -7.25 -2.29
C GLN A 43 -0.24 -7.96 -1.20
N PRO A 44 -0.58 -9.20 -0.82
CA PRO A 44 0.27 -10.00 0.07
C PRO A 44 1.68 -10.16 -0.50
N MET A 45 2.68 -9.89 0.32
CA MET A 45 4.08 -10.12 -0.01
C MET A 45 4.37 -11.60 0.16
N SER A 46 4.75 -12.25 -0.94
CA SER A 46 5.35 -13.58 -0.93
C SER A 46 6.61 -13.53 -1.78
N THR A 47 7.61 -14.36 -1.52
CA THR A 47 8.85 -14.40 -2.32
C THR A 47 8.54 -14.56 -3.82
N ILE A 48 7.57 -15.41 -4.16
CA ILE A 48 7.14 -15.65 -5.54
C ILE A 48 6.44 -14.42 -6.12
N SER A 49 5.54 -13.77 -5.36
CA SER A 49 4.85 -12.55 -5.77
C SER A 49 5.81 -11.38 -5.95
N SER A 50 6.82 -11.24 -5.08
CA SER A 50 7.86 -10.22 -5.17
C SER A 50 8.72 -10.42 -6.42
N ILE A 51 9.12 -11.65 -6.75
CA ILE A 51 9.86 -11.96 -8.00
C ILE A 51 8.97 -11.70 -9.23
N ALA A 52 7.70 -12.09 -9.19
CA ALA A 52 6.76 -11.84 -10.28
C ALA A 52 6.53 -10.33 -10.50
N MET A 53 6.47 -9.54 -9.42
CA MET A 53 6.39 -8.08 -9.50
C MET A 53 7.64 -7.48 -10.14
N LEU A 54 8.84 -7.89 -9.72
CA LEU A 54 10.10 -7.40 -10.32
C LEU A 54 10.11 -7.67 -11.83
N ASN A 55 9.68 -8.86 -12.26
CA ASN A 55 9.50 -9.18 -13.68
C ASN A 55 8.47 -8.29 -14.38
N LYS A 56 7.32 -8.01 -13.73
CA LYS A 56 6.26 -7.12 -14.25
C LYS A 56 6.74 -5.67 -14.40
N LEU A 57 7.67 -5.23 -13.56
CA LEU A 57 8.36 -3.94 -13.66
C LEU A 57 9.56 -3.96 -14.61
N ASN A 58 9.70 -5.03 -15.42
CA ASN A 58 10.78 -5.23 -16.38
C ASN A 58 12.19 -5.21 -15.78
N VAL A 59 12.33 -5.54 -14.50
CA VAL A 59 13.62 -5.72 -13.84
C VAL A 59 14.22 -7.05 -14.31
N LYS A 60 15.25 -6.98 -15.16
CA LYS A 60 15.95 -8.15 -15.72
C LYS A 60 17.08 -8.67 -14.82
N ASP A 61 17.61 -7.78 -13.97
CA ASP A 61 18.67 -8.08 -13.01
C ASP A 61 18.16 -7.72 -11.62
N VAL A 62 18.09 -8.73 -10.75
CA VAL A 62 17.59 -8.59 -9.37
C VAL A 62 18.56 -7.75 -8.51
N GLY A 63 19.79 -7.52 -8.96
CA GLY A 63 20.74 -6.61 -8.32
C GLY A 63 20.57 -5.12 -8.71
N ALA A 64 19.73 -4.81 -9.69
CA ALA A 64 19.54 -3.44 -10.17
C ALA A 64 18.59 -2.55 -9.32
N PRO A 65 17.52 -3.07 -8.68
CA PRO A 65 16.63 -2.24 -7.87
C PRO A 65 17.34 -1.65 -6.64
N GLU A 66 17.07 -0.37 -6.36
CA GLU A 66 17.54 0.31 -5.16
C GLU A 66 16.49 0.23 -4.05
N GLU A 67 16.90 -0.21 -2.86
CA GLU A 67 16.07 -0.15 -1.67
C GLU A 67 16.14 1.24 -1.03
N ARG A 68 14.97 1.85 -0.80
CA ARG A 68 14.85 3.14 -0.12
C ARG A 68 13.86 3.02 1.02
N VAL A 69 14.30 3.40 2.22
CA VAL A 69 13.40 3.53 3.38
C VAL A 69 12.85 4.94 3.41
N VAL A 70 11.52 5.06 3.35
CA VAL A 70 10.81 6.35 3.45
C VAL A 70 10.12 6.47 4.80
N GLN A 71 10.14 7.66 5.38
CA GLN A 71 9.39 7.96 6.61
C GLN A 71 8.00 8.43 6.24
N LEU A 72 6.98 7.79 6.81
CA LEU A 72 5.58 8.13 6.59
C LEU A 72 5.05 8.92 7.81
N GLY A 73 4.99 10.24 7.67
CA GLY A 73 4.37 11.14 8.63
C GLY A 73 3.00 11.63 8.18
N LEU A 74 2.40 12.54 8.96
CA LEU A 74 1.11 13.15 8.64
C LEU A 74 1.17 13.94 7.31
N GLN A 75 2.27 14.64 7.06
CA GLN A 75 2.44 15.45 5.85
C GLN A 75 2.55 14.56 4.61
N GLU A 76 3.29 13.45 4.69
CA GLU A 76 3.41 12.46 3.63
C GLU A 76 2.06 11.77 3.37
N GLY A 77 1.32 11.45 4.44
CA GLY A 77 -0.04 10.93 4.33
C GLY A 77 -0.99 11.88 3.59
N LEU A 78 -0.94 13.19 3.87
CA LEU A 78 -1.72 14.19 3.14
C LEU A 78 -1.30 14.30 1.67
N LYS A 79 0.00 14.22 1.37
CA LYS A 79 0.52 14.22 -0.01
C LYS A 79 0.04 12.97 -0.77
N LEU A 80 0.12 11.80 -0.14
CA LEU A 80 -0.39 10.53 -0.70
C LEU A 80 -1.88 10.59 -0.98
N LEU A 81 -2.68 11.12 -0.05
CA LEU A 81 -4.11 11.29 -0.24
C LEU A 81 -4.44 12.24 -1.40
N LYS A 82 -3.69 13.34 -1.51
CA LYS A 82 -3.86 14.30 -2.60
C LYS A 82 -3.46 13.68 -3.96
N ALA A 83 -2.40 12.89 -3.98
CA ALA A 83 -1.89 12.23 -5.17
C ALA A 83 -2.78 11.05 -5.61
N SER A 84 -3.33 10.26 -4.68
CA SER A 84 -4.23 9.14 -4.99
C SER A 84 -5.51 9.56 -5.71
N SER A 85 -5.98 10.78 -5.48
CA SER A 85 -7.13 11.33 -6.19
C SER A 85 -6.81 11.79 -7.63
N LYS A 86 -5.53 11.94 -7.99
CA LYS A 86 -5.11 12.61 -9.23
C LYS A 86 -4.27 11.74 -10.16
N SER A 87 -3.57 10.75 -9.61
CA SER A 87 -2.56 9.98 -10.32
C SER A 87 -2.70 8.49 -10.07
N LYS A 88 -2.17 7.70 -11.00
CA LYS A 88 -2.00 6.25 -10.87
C LYS A 88 -0.58 5.86 -10.41
N THR A 89 0.35 6.81 -10.36
CA THR A 89 1.75 6.60 -9.96
C THR A 89 2.03 7.32 -8.64
N VAL A 90 1.24 7.00 -7.63
CA VAL A 90 1.09 7.80 -6.40
C VAL A 90 2.37 7.80 -5.57
N LEU A 91 3.01 6.64 -5.39
CA LEU A 91 4.23 6.54 -4.59
C LEU A 91 5.40 7.24 -5.31
N THR A 92 5.49 7.07 -6.63
CA THR A 92 6.46 7.76 -7.48
C THR A 92 6.31 9.27 -7.38
N ASP A 93 5.09 9.79 -7.49
CA ASP A 93 4.81 11.22 -7.47
C ASP A 93 5.16 11.85 -6.11
N VAL A 94 4.95 11.13 -5.01
CA VAL A 94 5.20 11.65 -3.66
C VAL A 94 6.65 11.50 -3.22
N PHE A 95 7.31 10.38 -3.53
CA PHE A 95 8.61 10.04 -2.95
C PHE A 95 9.79 10.15 -3.90
N LEU A 96 9.59 10.01 -5.21
CA LEU A 96 10.67 10.08 -6.20
C LEU A 96 10.70 11.45 -6.89
N GLY A 97 9.54 12.08 -7.01
CA GLY A 97 9.38 13.35 -7.72
C GLY A 97 9.62 13.19 -9.22
N MET A 98 8.79 13.83 -10.05
CA MET A 98 9.11 13.94 -11.48
C MET A 98 10.38 14.79 -11.60
N LYS A 99 11.53 14.15 -11.80
CA LYS A 99 12.72 14.86 -12.26
C LYS A 99 12.40 15.39 -13.65
N SER A 100 12.11 16.68 -13.77
CA SER A 100 12.20 17.35 -15.07
C SER A 100 13.66 17.25 -15.50
N ALA A 101 13.93 16.35 -16.44
CA ALA A 101 15.17 16.38 -17.21
C ALA A 101 15.26 17.79 -17.81
N THR A 102 16.24 18.55 -17.35
CA THR A 102 16.62 19.85 -17.92
C THR A 102 17.78 19.61 -18.86
#